data_AF-A0A2P2BMJ7-F1
#
_entry.id   AF-A0A2P2BMJ7-F1
#
_cell.length_a   1.000
_cell.length_b   1.000
_cell.length_c   1.000
_cell.angle_alpha   90.00
_cell.angle_beta   90.00
_cell.angle_gamma   90.00
#
_symmetry.space_group_name_H-M   'P 1'
#
loop_
_entity.id
_entity.type
_entity.pdbx_description
1 polymer ?
#
loop_
_entity_poly.entity_id
_entity_poly.type
_entity_poly.pdbx_seq_one_letter_code
_entity_poly.pdbx_strand_id
1 'polypeptide(L)'
;MKTEKIIDFKEIKRLNLIDQKSLMERALKLSEEVGEVSQAVLSSSNVCGCGYKEKTKEDIVEECLDVIIVASSIISQSYDNEINMDEIVNIYKKKLKKWEEKCKTI
;
A
#
# COMPACT_ATOMS: atom_id res chain seq x y z
N MET A 1 6.90 22.36 3.95
CA MET A 1 7.11 21.31 2.93
C MET A 1 5.93 21.30 1.99
N LYS A 2 6.16 21.35 0.67
CA LYS A 2 5.11 20.99 -0.28
C LYS A 2 4.88 19.49 -0.13
N THR A 3 3.63 19.07 0.08
CA THR A 3 3.28 17.66 0.14
C THR A 3 3.32 17.13 -1.30
N GLU A 4 4.36 16.36 -1.64
CA GLU A 4 4.38 15.65 -2.90
C GLU A 4 3.34 14.52 -2.85
N LYS A 5 2.62 14.33 -3.95
CA LYS A 5 1.67 13.22 -4.07
C LYS A 5 2.46 11.97 -4.38
N ILE A 6 2.45 11.01 -3.46
CA ILE A 6 3.13 9.72 -3.64
C ILE A 6 2.37 8.84 -4.64
N ILE A 7 1.04 8.94 -4.69
CA ILE A 7 0.18 8.08 -5.52
C ILE A 7 -0.29 8.85 -6.77
N ASP A 8 0.00 8.31 -7.95
CA ASP A 8 -0.55 8.77 -9.22
C ASP A 8 -1.59 7.78 -9.77
N PHE A 9 -2.87 8.05 -9.49
CA PHE A 9 -3.95 7.19 -9.96
C PHE A 9 -4.14 7.20 -11.49
N LYS A 10 -3.64 8.20 -12.22
CA LYS A 10 -3.66 8.17 -13.70
C LYS A 10 -2.70 7.12 -14.21
N GLU A 11 -1.53 7.04 -13.62
CA GLU A 11 -0.53 6.02 -13.96
C GLU A 11 -0.99 4.63 -13.52
N ILE A 12 -1.56 4.49 -12.31
CA ILE A 12 -2.16 3.22 -11.86
C ILE A 12 -3.23 2.74 -12.85
N LYS A 13 -4.12 3.63 -13.32
CA LYS A 13 -5.11 3.28 -14.35
C LYS A 13 -4.42 2.77 -15.62
N ARG A 14 -3.41 3.50 -16.11
CA ARG A 14 -2.65 3.11 -17.31
C ARG A 14 -2.04 1.72 -17.16
N LEU A 15 -1.41 1.45 -16.00
CA LEU A 15 -0.79 0.16 -15.70
C LEU A 15 -1.82 -0.95 -15.54
N ASN A 16 -2.97 -0.71 -14.91
CA ASN A 16 -4.06 -1.69 -14.79
C ASN A 16 -4.64 -2.12 -16.14
N LEU A 17 -4.64 -1.23 -17.14
CA LEU A 17 -5.09 -1.56 -18.50
C LEU A 17 -4.07 -2.43 -19.26
N ILE A 18 -2.79 -2.37 -18.88
CA ILE A 18 -1.72 -3.19 -19.44
C ILE A 18 -1.64 -4.54 -18.72
N ASP A 19 -1.62 -4.49 -17.39
CA ASP A 19 -1.57 -5.64 -16.50
C ASP A 19 -3.00 -6.15 -16.25
N GLN A 20 -3.46 -7.11 -17.05
CA GLN A 20 -4.85 -7.60 -17.02
C GLN A 20 -5.18 -8.52 -15.83
N LYS A 21 -4.46 -8.41 -14.70
CA LYS A 21 -4.78 -9.15 -13.48
C LYS A 21 -6.21 -8.85 -13.02
N SER A 22 -6.94 -9.90 -12.70
CA SER A 22 -8.22 -9.84 -12.03
C SER A 22 -8.09 -9.25 -10.62
N LEU A 23 -9.21 -8.79 -10.06
CA LEU A 23 -9.26 -8.27 -8.69
C LEU A 23 -8.78 -9.32 -7.67
N MET A 24 -9.07 -10.59 -7.91
CA MET A 24 -8.62 -11.71 -7.05
C MET A 24 -7.11 -11.91 -7.11
N GLU A 25 -6.51 -11.86 -8.31
CA GLU A 25 -5.06 -11.96 -8.48
C GLU A 25 -4.34 -10.77 -7.83
N ARG A 26 -4.90 -9.56 -7.92
CA ARG A 26 -4.36 -8.39 -7.22
C ARG A 26 -4.46 -8.51 -5.70
N ALA A 27 -5.56 -9.07 -5.18
CA ALA A 27 -5.69 -9.35 -3.76
C ALA A 27 -4.65 -10.38 -3.27
N LEU A 28 -4.33 -11.40 -4.09
CA LEU A 28 -3.25 -12.34 -3.79
C LEU A 28 -1.89 -11.65 -3.80
N LYS A 29 -1.60 -10.82 -4.82
CA LYS A 29 -0.35 -10.05 -4.89
C LYS A 29 -0.22 -9.11 -3.69
N LEU A 30 -1.31 -8.48 -3.23
CA LEU A 30 -1.28 -7.67 -2.01
C LEU A 30 -0.84 -8.48 -0.79
N SER A 31 -1.28 -9.73 -0.66
CA SER A 31 -0.86 -10.62 0.43
C SER A 31 0.63 -10.97 0.35
N GLU A 32 1.18 -11.08 -0.86
CA GLU A 32 2.61 -11.29 -1.10
C GLU A 32 3.41 -10.08 -0.60
N GLU A 33 3.07 -8.85 -1.04
CA GLU A 33 3.77 -7.62 -0.64
C GLU A 33 3.75 -7.40 0.88
N VAL A 34 2.62 -7.69 1.54
CA VAL A 34 2.53 -7.60 3.01
C VAL A 34 3.46 -8.61 3.70
N GLY A 35 3.66 -9.78 3.09
CA GLY A 35 4.65 -10.76 3.53
C GLY A 35 6.09 -10.26 3.38
N GLU A 36 6.38 -9.54 2.29
CA GLU A 36 7.69 -8.95 2.03
C GLU A 36 7.98 -7.79 2.99
N VAL A 37 7.00 -6.93 3.29
CA VAL A 37 7.10 -5.93 4.37
C VAL A 37 7.45 -6.60 5.70
N SER A 38 6.76 -7.68 6.05
CA SER A 38 7.01 -8.41 7.29
C SER A 38 8.44 -8.95 7.33
N GLN A 39 8.92 -9.50 6.22
CA GLN A 39 10.27 -10.02 6.09
C GLN A 39 11.33 -8.92 6.21
N ALA A 40 11.15 -7.79 5.51
CA ALA A 40 12.08 -6.66 5.54
C ALA A 40 12.19 -6.06 6.95
N VAL A 41 11.07 -5.91 7.67
CA VAL A 41 11.07 -5.41 9.05
C VAL A 41 11.76 -6.39 10.01
N LEU A 42 11.46 -7.68 9.93
CA LEU A 42 12.06 -8.69 10.81
C LEU A 42 13.57 -8.85 10.55
N SER A 43 13.97 -8.82 9.28
CA SER A 43 15.38 -8.95 8.89
C SER A 43 16.19 -7.70 9.28
N SER A 44 15.69 -6.50 8.99
CA SER A 44 16.36 -5.23 9.38
C SER A 44 16.44 -5.01 10.89
N SER A 45 15.50 -5.58 11.65
CA SER A 45 15.51 -5.57 13.13
C SER A 45 16.40 -6.66 13.74
N ASN A 46 17.09 -7.44 12.89
CA ASN A 46 17.95 -8.56 13.28
C ASN A 46 17.28 -9.58 14.22
N VAL A 47 15.99 -9.84 14.01
CA VAL A 47 15.24 -10.84 14.78
C VAL A 47 15.82 -12.23 14.51
N CYS A 48 15.88 -13.07 15.57
CA CYS A 48 16.38 -14.44 15.49
C CYS A 48 15.68 -15.22 14.35
N GLY A 49 16.46 -15.84 13.47
CA GLY A 49 15.96 -16.56 12.31
C GLY A 49 15.62 -15.71 11.08
N CYS A 50 15.74 -14.38 11.14
CA CYS A 50 15.44 -13.47 10.03
C CYS A 50 16.62 -12.56 9.63
N GLY A 51 17.61 -12.36 10.52
CA GLY A 51 18.75 -11.48 10.27
C GLY A 51 19.62 -11.86 9.05
N TYR A 52 19.64 -13.13 8.65
CA TYR A 52 20.49 -13.64 7.55
C TYR A 52 20.20 -13.02 6.17
N LYS A 53 19.05 -12.37 6.01
CA LYS A 53 18.67 -11.70 4.76
C LYS A 53 19.19 -10.26 4.65
N GLU A 54 19.79 -9.73 5.71
CA GLU A 54 20.48 -8.42 5.76
C GLU A 54 19.68 -7.25 5.14
N LYS A 55 18.35 -7.26 5.27
CA LYS A 55 17.49 -6.21 4.73
C LYS A 55 17.73 -4.88 5.44
N THR A 56 17.60 -3.80 4.68
CA THR A 56 17.88 -2.42 5.09
C THR A 56 16.59 -1.64 5.40
N LYS A 57 16.73 -0.37 5.79
CA LYS A 57 15.56 0.52 5.96
C LYS A 57 14.96 0.88 4.61
N GLU A 58 15.80 1.00 3.60
CA GLU A 58 15.43 1.24 2.21
C GLU A 58 14.55 0.10 1.70
N ASP A 59 14.91 -1.16 1.99
CA ASP A 59 14.07 -2.32 1.66
C ASP A 59 12.69 -2.21 2.32
N ILE A 60 12.61 -1.85 3.62
CA ILE A 60 11.30 -1.68 4.28
C ILE A 60 10.43 -0.66 3.54
N VAL A 61 11.03 0.45 3.10
CA VAL A 61 10.32 1.50 2.36
C VAL A 61 9.87 0.98 0.99
N GLU A 62 10.71 0.24 0.28
CA GLU A 62 10.38 -0.41 -1.00
C GLU A 62 9.17 -1.33 -0.86
N GLU A 63 9.22 -2.30 0.05
CA GLU A 63 8.11 -3.25 0.23
C GLU A 63 6.81 -2.52 0.68
N CYS A 64 6.93 -1.45 1.47
CA CYS A 64 5.77 -0.62 1.85
C CYS A 64 5.18 0.12 0.64
N LEU A 65 6.02 0.59 -0.28
CA LEU A 65 5.58 1.24 -1.51
C LEU A 65 4.90 0.23 -2.45
N ASP A 66 5.38 -1.02 -2.50
CA ASP A 66 4.71 -2.07 -3.27
C ASP A 66 3.31 -2.37 -2.73
N VAL A 67 3.15 -2.46 -1.41
CA VAL A 67 1.82 -2.53 -0.77
C VAL A 67 0.93 -1.34 -1.19
N ILE A 68 1.46 -0.12 -1.18
CA ILE A 68 0.72 1.09 -1.57
C ILE A 68 0.31 1.04 -3.05
N ILE A 69 1.20 0.59 -3.93
CA ILE A 69 0.94 0.47 -5.38
C ILE A 69 -0.15 -0.57 -5.63
N VAL A 70 -0.03 -1.77 -5.05
CA VAL A 70 -1.01 -2.84 -5.26
C VAL A 70 -2.36 -2.48 -4.64
N ALA A 71 -2.38 -1.89 -3.45
CA ALA A 71 -3.63 -1.40 -2.84
C ALA A 71 -4.29 -0.29 -3.68
N SER A 72 -3.50 0.64 -4.23
CA SER A 72 -4.00 1.69 -5.13
C SER A 72 -4.56 1.10 -6.43
N SER A 73 -3.92 0.07 -6.96
CA SER A 73 -4.38 -0.69 -8.12
C SER A 73 -5.73 -1.38 -7.88
N ILE A 74 -5.91 -1.99 -6.69
CA ILE A 74 -7.19 -2.57 -6.25
C ILE A 74 -8.27 -1.50 -6.12
N ILE A 75 -7.95 -0.35 -5.51
CA ILE A 75 -8.89 0.79 -5.42
C ILE A 75 -9.33 1.19 -6.83
N SER A 76 -8.38 1.42 -7.75
CA SER A 76 -8.70 1.79 -9.13
C SER A 76 -9.61 0.77 -9.81
N GLN A 77 -9.26 -0.52 -9.74
CA GLN A 77 -10.04 -1.57 -10.39
C GLN A 77 -11.46 -1.70 -9.79
N SER A 78 -11.63 -1.41 -8.50
CA SER A 78 -12.94 -1.46 -7.83
C SER A 78 -13.91 -0.36 -8.28
N TYR A 79 -13.40 0.69 -8.93
CA TYR A 79 -14.17 1.75 -9.56
C TYR A 79 -14.11 1.66 -11.10
N ASP A 80 -13.90 0.47 -11.67
CA ASP A 80 -13.74 0.26 -13.12
C ASP A 80 -12.64 1.14 -13.75
N ASN A 81 -11.64 1.52 -12.95
CA ASN A 81 -10.59 2.48 -13.26
C ASN A 81 -11.05 3.91 -13.55
N GLU A 82 -12.25 4.29 -13.09
CA GLU A 82 -12.80 5.65 -13.14
C GLU A 82 -12.95 6.22 -11.71
N ILE A 83 -11.82 6.52 -11.07
CA ILE A 83 -11.79 7.01 -9.69
C ILE A 83 -12.29 8.45 -9.60
N ASN A 84 -13.22 8.69 -8.67
CA ASN A 84 -13.47 10.01 -8.12
C ASN A 84 -12.56 10.27 -6.90
N MET A 85 -11.55 11.12 -7.08
CA MET A 85 -10.58 11.42 -6.01
C MET A 85 -11.20 12.05 -4.76
N ASP A 86 -12.28 12.82 -4.89
CA ASP A 86 -12.93 13.45 -3.74
C ASP A 86 -13.57 12.39 -2.84
N GLU A 87 -14.15 11.34 -3.43
CA GLU A 87 -14.72 10.21 -2.69
C GLU A 87 -13.65 9.45 -1.91
N ILE A 88 -12.53 9.11 -2.56
CA ILE A 88 -11.40 8.41 -1.92
C ILE A 88 -10.84 9.24 -0.76
N VAL A 89 -10.61 10.54 -0.99
CA VAL A 89 -10.10 11.45 0.05
C VAL A 89 -11.07 11.55 1.23
N ASN A 90 -12.37 11.59 0.96
CA ASN A 90 -13.39 11.63 2.01
C ASN A 90 -13.40 10.33 2.84
N ILE A 91 -13.31 9.16 2.20
CA ILE A 91 -13.21 7.86 2.89
C ILE A 91 -11.95 7.83 3.75
N TYR A 92 -10.80 8.22 3.20
CA TYR A 92 -9.52 8.24 3.91
C TYR A 92 -9.55 9.16 5.14
N LYS A 93 -10.00 10.41 4.99
CA LYS A 93 -10.13 11.37 6.10
C LYS A 93 -11.06 10.86 7.20
N LYS A 94 -12.18 10.23 6.84
CA LYS A 94 -13.11 9.62 7.79
C LYS A 94 -12.44 8.49 8.59
N LYS A 95 -11.60 7.67 7.94
CA LYS A 95 -10.87 6.59 8.60
C LYS A 95 -9.77 7.11 9.53
N LEU A 96 -9.02 8.14 9.12
CA LEU A 96 -8.03 8.81 9.98
C LEU A 96 -8.67 9.43 11.21
N LYS A 97 -9.76 10.18 11.06
CA LYS A 97 -10.49 10.79 12.19
C LYS A 97 -10.95 9.72 13.18
N LYS A 98 -11.50 8.60 12.70
CA LYS A 98 -11.89 7.47 13.55
C LYS A 98 -10.70 6.84 14.29
N TRP A 99 -9.52 6.81 13.67
CA TRP A 99 -8.33 6.30 14.32
C TRP A 99 -7.83 7.25 15.41
N GLU A 100 -7.79 8.55 15.12
CA GLU A 100 -7.44 9.60 16.08
C GLU A 100 -8.36 9.57 17.31
N GLU A 101 -9.68 9.44 17.10
CA GLU A 101 -10.67 9.34 18.18
C GLU A 101 -10.36 8.15 19.10
N LYS A 102 -10.01 6.98 18.53
CA LYS A 102 -9.66 5.78 19.32
C LYS A 102 -8.38 5.95 20.13
N CYS A 103 -7.37 6.63 19.59
CA CYS A 103 -6.12 6.89 20.29
C CYS A 103 -6.30 7.85 21.48
N LYS A 104 -7.28 8.75 21.44
CA LYS A 104 -7.57 9.69 22.55
C LYS A 104 -8.41 9.09 23.68
N THR A 105 -9.03 7.94 23.43
CA THR A 105 -9.80 7.17 24.42
C THR A 105 -8.97 6.10 25.14
N ILE A 106 -7.67 5.99 24.83
CA ILE A 106 -6.68 5.17 25.54
C ILE A 106 -5.85 6.10 26.43
#